data_AF-A0A9D6NKK6-F1
#
_entry.id   AF-A0A9D6NKK6-F1
#
_cell.length_a   1.000
_cell.length_b   1.000
_cell.length_c   1.000
_cell.angle_alpha   90.00
_cell.angle_beta   90.00
_cell.angle_gamma   90.00
#
_symmetry.space_group_name_H-M   'P 1'
#
loop_
_entity.id
_entity.type
_entity.pdbx_description
1 polymer ?
#
loop_
_entity_poly.entity_id
_entity_poly.type
_entity_poly.pdbx_seq_one_letter_code
_entity_poly.pdbx_strand_id
1 'polypeptide(L)'
;MMKIKDVNTGESVIRETLIKLLEDFREHAEVVLKAQRDVEAAEVGSDRFDRAIAKLDAALTALEVTVPALLRELDELDEIPEGE
;
A
#
# COMPACT_ATOMS: atom_id res chain seq x y z
N MET A 1 29.41 2.86 -28.15
CA MET A 1 29.02 3.54 -26.89
C MET A 1 27.51 3.74 -26.91
N MET A 2 26.76 2.75 -26.40
CA MET A 2 25.29 2.77 -26.27
C MET A 2 24.92 1.83 -25.11
N LYS A 3 25.29 2.20 -23.87
CA LYS A 3 24.89 1.47 -22.65
C LYS A 3 24.40 2.37 -21.52
N ILE A 4 24.69 3.68 -21.58
CA ILE A 4 24.40 4.62 -20.48
C ILE A 4 22.93 5.09 -20.47
N LYS A 5 22.21 4.99 -21.61
CA LYS A 5 20.80 5.39 -21.69
C LYS A 5 19.82 4.34 -21.14
N ASP A 6 20.07 3.06 -21.38
CA ASP A 6 19.16 1.99 -20.95
C ASP A 6 19.19 1.78 -19.43
N VAL A 7 20.36 1.85 -18.80
CA VAL A 7 20.50 1.73 -17.33
C VAL A 7 19.73 2.84 -16.60
N ASN A 8 19.76 4.07 -17.11
CA ASN A 8 19.00 5.19 -16.54
C ASN A 8 17.48 5.01 -16.67
N THR A 9 17.01 4.26 -17.67
CA THR A 9 15.59 4.05 -17.91
C THR A 9 15.05 2.94 -17.00
N GLY A 10 15.81 1.86 -16.80
CA GLY A 10 15.48 0.80 -15.85
C GLY A 10 15.43 1.30 -14.40
N GLU A 11 16.43 2.06 -13.96
CA GLU A 11 16.45 2.65 -12.60
C GLU A 11 15.26 3.62 -12.39
N SER A 12 14.91 4.40 -13.42
CA SER A 12 13.75 5.31 -13.36
C SER A 12 12.44 4.55 -13.20
N VAL A 13 12.26 3.44 -13.92
CA VAL A 13 11.05 2.61 -13.83
C VAL A 13 10.94 1.94 -12.46
N ILE A 14 12.03 1.34 -11.95
CA ILE A 14 12.03 0.72 -10.62
C ILE A 14 11.69 1.76 -9.55
N ARG A 15 12.30 2.95 -9.63
CA ARG A 15 12.02 4.04 -8.68
C ARG A 15 10.56 4.50 -8.73
N GLU A 16 10.00 4.68 -9.92
CA GLU A 16 8.59 5.06 -10.07
C GLU A 16 7.64 3.99 -9.53
N THR A 17 7.93 2.71 -9.76
CA THR A 17 7.14 1.61 -9.22
C THR A 17 7.20 1.60 -7.68
N LEU A 18 8.40 1.69 -7.09
CA LEU A 18 8.56 1.75 -5.64
C LEU A 18 7.80 2.93 -4.99
N ILE A 19 7.81 4.11 -5.63
CA ILE A 19 7.06 5.28 -5.15
C ILE A 19 5.56 4.97 -5.14
N LYS A 20 5.01 4.42 -6.23
CA LYS A 20 3.58 4.07 -6.31
C LYS A 20 3.19 3.05 -5.26
N LEU A 21 3.98 1.99 -5.08
CA LEU A 21 3.72 0.98 -4.05
C LEU A 21 3.67 1.57 -2.63
N LEU A 22 4.56 2.52 -2.33
CA LEU A 22 4.57 3.23 -1.06
C LEU A 22 3.39 4.20 -0.90
N GLU A 23 2.97 4.85 -1.98
CA GLU A 23 1.80 5.72 -2.00
C GLU A 23 0.50 4.93 -1.77
N ASP A 24 0.35 3.79 -2.43
CA ASP A 24 -0.79 2.88 -2.25
C ASP A 24 -0.86 2.37 -0.81
N PHE A 25 0.28 1.92 -0.24
CA PHE A 25 0.34 1.51 1.16
C PHE A 25 -0.07 2.65 2.12
N ARG A 26 0.45 3.86 1.88
CA ARG A 26 0.13 5.03 2.70
C ARG A 26 -1.37 5.34 2.68
N GLU A 27 -2.00 5.32 1.52
CA GLU A 27 -3.45 5.59 1.38
C GLU A 27 -4.27 4.60 2.20
N HIS A 28 -3.99 3.29 2.09
CA HIS A 28 -4.69 2.28 2.86
C HIS A 28 -4.46 2.42 4.37
N ALA A 29 -3.23 2.73 4.80
CA ALA A 29 -2.93 2.95 6.21
C ALA A 29 -3.67 4.17 6.79
N GLU A 30 -3.80 5.26 6.02
CA GLU A 30 -4.55 6.44 6.43
C GLU A 30 -6.05 6.15 6.63
N VAL A 31 -6.64 5.30 5.78
CA VAL A 31 -8.04 4.86 5.92
C VAL A 31 -8.23 4.06 7.20
N VAL A 32 -7.33 3.13 7.52
CA VAL A 32 -7.37 2.36 8.78
C VAL A 32 -7.27 3.29 9.99
N LEU A 33 -6.30 4.21 10.00
CA LEU A 33 -6.11 5.16 11.10
C LEU A 33 -7.33 6.06 11.31
N LYS A 34 -7.98 6.49 10.23
CA LYS A 34 -9.22 7.27 10.30
C LYS A 34 -10.37 6.44 10.89
N ALA A 35 -10.55 5.19 10.42
CA ALA A 35 -11.59 4.31 10.94
C ALA A 35 -11.37 3.99 12.43
N GLN A 36 -10.12 3.82 12.86
CA GLN A 36 -9.78 3.64 14.28
C GLN A 36 -10.19 4.86 15.11
N ARG A 37 -9.85 6.08 14.67
CA ARG A 37 -10.27 7.31 15.35
C ARG A 37 -11.80 7.46 15.42
N ASP A 38 -12.51 7.04 14.38
CA ASP A 38 -13.97 7.04 14.36
C ASP A 38 -14.57 6.08 15.40
N VAL A 39 -13.93 4.93 15.63
CA VAL A 39 -14.30 3.97 16.70
C VAL A 39 -14.02 4.57 18.07
N GLU A 40 -12.84 5.14 18.29
CA GLU A 40 -12.43 5.76 19.56
C GLU A 40 -13.32 6.96 19.94
N ALA A 41 -13.85 7.68 18.95
CA ALA A 41 -14.74 8.81 19.16
C ALA A 41 -16.23 8.42 19.34
N ALA A 42 -16.60 7.16 19.13
CA ALA A 42 -17.98 6.70 19.23
C ALA A 42 -18.29 6.10 20.62
N GLU A 43 -19.49 6.34 21.11
CA GLU A 43 -19.96 5.75 22.37
C GLU A 43 -20.24 4.26 22.19
N VAL A 44 -19.64 3.42 23.05
CA VAL A 44 -19.78 1.96 23.00
C VAL A 44 -21.25 1.56 23.14
N GLY A 45 -21.70 0.66 22.26
CA GLY A 45 -23.09 0.19 22.23
C GLY A 45 -24.06 1.12 21.47
N SER A 46 -23.56 2.21 20.88
CA SER A 46 -24.34 3.01 19.93
C SER A 46 -24.26 2.44 18.52
N ASP A 47 -25.31 2.63 17.71
CA ASP A 47 -25.27 2.31 16.28
C ASP A 47 -24.09 2.95 15.53
N ARG A 48 -23.61 4.11 16.03
CA ARG A 48 -22.44 4.80 15.46
C ARG A 48 -21.16 4.02 15.71
N PHE A 49 -21.01 3.42 16.90
CA PHE A 49 -19.87 2.58 17.24
C PHE A 49 -19.86 1.30 16.40
N ASP A 50 -21.00 0.62 16.27
CA ASP A 50 -21.10 -0.60 15.46
C ASP A 50 -20.75 -0.33 13.98
N ARG A 51 -21.23 0.80 13.43
CA ARG A 51 -20.85 1.24 12.08
C ARG A 51 -19.36 1.59 11.96
N ALA A 52 -18.76 2.17 12.99
CA ALA A 52 -17.34 2.50 12.98
C ALA A 52 -16.47 1.23 13.04
N ILE A 53 -16.86 0.24 13.85
CA ILE A 53 -16.21 -1.07 13.94
C ILE A 53 -16.26 -1.76 12.57
N ALA A 54 -17.43 -1.81 11.92
CA ALA A 54 -17.57 -2.42 10.60
C ALA A 54 -16.68 -1.75 9.53
N LYS A 55 -16.52 -0.42 9.62
CA LYS A 55 -15.61 0.32 8.72
C LYS A 55 -14.14 0.02 9.01
N LEU A 56 -13.76 -0.09 10.27
CA LEU A 56 -12.40 -0.45 10.66
C LEU A 56 -12.05 -1.87 10.18
N ASP A 57 -12.97 -2.82 10.36
CA ASP A 57 -12.80 -4.21 9.92
C ASP A 57 -12.63 -4.30 8.39
N ALA A 58 -13.46 -3.58 7.63
CA ALA A 58 -13.31 -3.49 6.18
C ALA A 58 -11.99 -2.84 5.75
N ALA A 59 -11.52 -1.80 6.47
CA ALA A 59 -10.26 -1.15 6.18
C ALA A 59 -9.05 -2.05 6.47
N LEU A 60 -9.09 -2.81 7.57
CA LEU A 60 -8.07 -3.79 7.92
C LEU A 60 -8.02 -4.93 6.90
N THR A 61 -9.18 -5.45 6.49
CA THR A 61 -9.29 -6.47 5.43
C THR A 61 -8.67 -5.98 4.12
N ALA A 62 -8.93 -4.72 3.74
CA ALA A 62 -8.33 -4.14 2.54
C ALA A 62 -6.79 -4.09 2.66
N LEU A 63 -6.26 -3.64 3.79
CA LEU A 63 -4.82 -3.58 4.04
C LEU A 63 -4.17 -4.97 4.03
N GLU A 64 -4.83 -5.98 4.60
CA GLU A 64 -4.39 -7.39 4.58
C GLU A 64 -4.29 -7.97 3.17
N VAL A 65 -5.08 -7.47 2.21
CA VAL A 65 -4.98 -7.86 0.80
C VAL A 65 -3.93 -7.03 0.06
N THR A 66 -3.86 -5.73 0.33
CA THR A 66 -2.91 -4.82 -0.32
C THR A 66 -1.46 -5.17 0.02
N VAL A 67 -1.12 -5.39 1.31
CA VAL A 67 0.28 -5.62 1.71
C VAL A 67 0.92 -6.82 1.00
N PRO A 68 0.30 -8.01 0.94
CA PRO A 68 0.85 -9.13 0.19
C PRO A 68 0.94 -8.89 -1.32
N ALA A 69 0.02 -8.11 -1.91
CA ALA A 69 0.11 -7.74 -3.32
C ALA A 69 1.33 -6.85 -3.58
N LEU A 70 1.55 -5.83 -2.75
CA LEU A 70 2.72 -4.97 -2.81
C LEU A 70 4.02 -5.76 -2.62
N LEU A 71 4.08 -6.68 -1.65
CA LEU A 71 5.26 -7.52 -1.43
C LEU A 71 5.56 -8.41 -2.64
N ARG A 72 4.53 -8.97 -3.29
CA ARG A 72 4.72 -9.73 -4.54
C ARG A 72 5.29 -8.87 -5.66
N GLU A 73 4.80 -7.65 -5.82
CA GLU A 73 5.33 -6.72 -6.83
C GLU A 73 6.79 -6.31 -6.53
N LEU A 74 7.16 -6.18 -5.24
CA LEU A 74 8.55 -5.96 -4.84
C LEU A 74 9.45 -7.16 -5.16
N ASP A 75 8.99 -8.38 -4.89
CA ASP A 75 9.72 -9.61 -5.23
C ASP A 75 9.95 -9.72 -6.74
N GLU A 76 8.94 -9.39 -7.56
CA GLU A 76 9.04 -9.37 -9.02
C GLU A 76 10.07 -8.34 -9.54
N LEU A 77 10.24 -7.20 -8.84
CA LEU A 77 11.27 -6.21 -9.17
C LEU A 77 12.69 -6.72 -8.85
N ASP A 78 12.86 -7.54 -7.82
CA ASP A 78 14.16 -8.13 -7.42
C ASP A 78 14.58 -9.26 -8.38
N GLU A 79 13.63 -9.91 -9.05
CA GLU A 79 13.87 -10.95 -10.04
C GLU A 79 14.29 -10.42 -11.43
N ILE A 80 14.26 -9.11 -11.68
CA ILE A 80 14.69 -8.52 -12.96
C ILE A 80 16.22 -8.69 -13.09
N PRO A 81 16.73 -9.49 -14.04
CA PRO A 81 18.16 -9.70 -14.18
C PRO A 81 18.87 -8.38 -14.52
N GLU A 82 19.98 -8.11 -13.86
CA GLU A 82 20.86 -6.98 -14.15
C GLU A 82 21.51 -7.14 -15.55
N GLY A 83 20.76 -6.79 -16.60
CA GLY A 83 21.26 -6.59 -17.96
C GLY A 83 21.45 -7.86 -18.80
N GLU A 84 20.78 -7.86 -19.95
CA GLU A 84 21.42 -8.25 -21.21
C GLU A 84 21.98 -7.01 -21.92
#